data_AF-A0A7C5LWT0-F1
#
_entry.id   AF-A0A7C5LWT0-F1
#
_cell.length_a   1.000
_cell.length_b   1.000
_cell.length_c   1.000
_cell.angle_alpha   90.00
_cell.angle_beta   90.00
_cell.angle_gamma   90.00
#
_symmetry.space_group_name_H-M   'P 1'
#
loop_
_entity.id
_entity.type
_entity.pdbx_description
1 polymer ?
#
loop_
_entity_poly.entity_id
_entity_poly.type
_entity_poly.pdbx_seq_one_letter_code
_entity_poly.pdbx_strand_id
1 'polypeptide(L)'
;MSLTDLIDPYAPAEGPPPRRLAPFFRWALRGSGLVVVIAALMSGAAGAVEALTAKLLGYVIDLVVATPPAGFTSRAPWLFALLFGFFVLLRPALLGIGSYFNQYILGPNLAAAVLSRISRWTLGHSVEFFDNDFAGRIAQKQLQVSNSLTEVVVESINTVAFALISVVASLVLVG
;
A
#
# COMPACT_ATOMS: atom_id res chain seq x y z
N MET A 1 -0.29 -1.99 24.83
CA MET A 1 -0.64 -2.72 23.59
C MET A 1 0.39 -2.33 22.56
N SER A 2 1.26 -3.26 22.18
CA SER A 2 2.37 -3.00 21.24
C SER A 2 1.84 -3.11 19.81
N LEU A 3 2.37 -2.31 18.88
CA LEU A 3 2.02 -2.34 17.44
C LEU A 3 2.26 -3.73 16.79
N THR A 4 3.01 -4.59 17.47
CA THR A 4 3.29 -5.98 17.08
C THR A 4 2.13 -6.95 17.29
N ASP A 5 1.10 -6.59 18.09
CA ASP A 5 -0.05 -7.47 18.39
C ASP A 5 -1.21 -7.29 17.39
N LEU A 6 -1.03 -6.46 16.35
CA LEU A 6 -2.08 -6.08 15.41
C LEU A 6 -2.33 -7.13 14.31
N ILE A 7 -1.39 -8.06 14.16
CA ILE A 7 -1.52 -9.27 13.36
C ILE A 7 -1.25 -10.42 14.31
N ASP A 8 -2.18 -11.36 14.44
CA ASP A 8 -1.90 -12.66 15.07
C ASP A 8 -1.38 -13.61 13.99
N PRO A 9 -0.05 -13.81 13.85
CA PRO A 9 0.53 -14.75 12.89
C PRO A 9 0.16 -16.22 13.18
N TYR A 10 -0.43 -16.52 14.35
CA TYR A 10 -0.79 -17.86 14.79
C TYR A 10 -2.30 -18.14 14.75
N ALA A 11 -3.14 -17.18 14.33
CA ALA A 11 -4.57 -17.40 14.20
C ALA A 11 -4.84 -18.63 13.31
N PRO A 12 -5.54 -19.66 13.82
CA PRO A 12 -5.75 -20.91 13.11
C PRO A 12 -6.55 -20.68 11.83
N ALA A 13 -6.20 -21.43 10.78
CA ALA A 13 -6.97 -21.42 9.54
C ALA A 13 -8.29 -22.16 9.76
N GLU A 14 -9.41 -21.42 9.75
CA GLU A 14 -10.74 -22.02 9.80
C GLU A 14 -11.06 -22.67 8.44
N GLY A 15 -10.94 -24.00 8.37
CA GLY A 15 -11.39 -24.81 7.24
C GLY A 15 -10.47 -24.84 6.02
N PRO A 16 -10.83 -25.65 5.00
CA PRO A 16 -10.01 -25.83 3.80
C PRO A 16 -9.94 -24.56 2.93
N PRO A 17 -8.85 -24.35 2.17
CA PRO A 17 -8.70 -23.22 1.27
C PRO A 17 -9.79 -23.27 0.20
N PRO A 18 -10.51 -22.17 -0.03
CA PRO A 18 -11.56 -22.11 -1.05
C PRO A 18 -11.03 -22.37 -2.46
N ARG A 19 -11.81 -23.05 -3.30
CA ARG A 19 -11.46 -23.38 -4.70
C ARG A 19 -11.64 -22.23 -5.69
N ARG A 20 -12.17 -21.08 -5.25
CA ARG A 20 -12.40 -19.88 -6.06
C ARG A 20 -11.43 -18.78 -5.62
N LEU A 21 -10.94 -17.97 -6.57
CA LEU A 21 -9.94 -16.92 -6.32
C LEU A 21 -10.36 -15.93 -5.24
N ALA A 22 -11.46 -15.20 -5.40
CA ALA A 22 -11.84 -14.16 -4.44
C ALA A 22 -12.06 -14.68 -3.00
N PRO A 23 -12.75 -15.82 -2.78
CA PRO A 23 -12.83 -16.44 -1.46
C PRO A 23 -11.46 -16.88 -0.91
N PHE A 24 -10.54 -17.34 -1.77
CA PHE A 24 -9.18 -17.69 -1.37
C PHE A 24 -8.40 -16.48 -0.87
N PHE A 25 -8.47 -15.34 -1.56
CA PHE A 25 -7.88 -14.08 -1.07
C PHE A 25 -8.41 -13.72 0.30
N ARG A 26 -9.74 -13.78 0.51
CA ARG A 26 -10.35 -13.48 1.81
C ARG A 26 -9.89 -14.44 2.92
N TRP A 27 -9.75 -15.72 2.63
CA TRP A 27 -9.27 -16.73 3.57
C TRP A 27 -7.79 -16.51 3.92
N ALA A 28 -6.96 -16.21 2.92
CA ALA A 28 -5.52 -16.01 3.06
C ALA A 28 -5.18 -14.70 3.79
N LEU A 29 -5.95 -13.64 3.55
CA LEU A 29 -5.77 -12.30 4.16
C LEU A 29 -6.57 -12.12 5.46
N ARG A 30 -7.17 -13.18 5.99
CA ARG A 30 -7.93 -13.07 7.26
C ARG A 30 -6.96 -12.64 8.36
N GLY A 31 -7.35 -11.63 9.15
CA GLY A 31 -6.51 -11.06 10.22
C GLY A 31 -5.50 -9.99 9.77
N SER A 32 -5.28 -9.77 8.48
CA SER A 32 -4.42 -8.67 7.99
C SER A 32 -5.20 -7.43 7.54
N GLY A 33 -6.53 -7.44 7.69
CA GLY A 33 -7.42 -6.38 7.19
C GLY A 33 -7.06 -4.97 7.69
N LEU A 34 -6.65 -4.83 8.95
CA LEU A 34 -6.26 -3.52 9.50
C LEU A 34 -5.00 -2.98 8.82
N VAL A 35 -3.97 -3.82 8.62
CA VAL A 35 -2.72 -3.41 7.96
C VAL A 35 -2.94 -3.10 6.48
N VAL A 36 -3.82 -3.85 5.82
CA VAL A 36 -4.29 -3.55 4.45
C VAL A 36 -4.97 -2.19 4.38
N VAL A 37 -5.83 -1.86 5.35
CA VAL A 37 -6.50 -0.54 5.42
C VAL A 37 -5.48 0.58 5.64
N ILE A 38 -4.52 0.41 6.56
CA ILE A 38 -3.46 1.41 6.77
C ILE A 38 -2.67 1.64 5.48
N ALA A 39 -2.28 0.58 4.78
CA ALA A 39 -1.56 0.70 3.52
C ALA A 39 -2.39 1.43 2.44
N ALA A 40 -3.69 1.14 2.36
CA ALA A 40 -4.60 1.85 1.46
C ALA A 40 -4.72 3.34 1.80
N LEU A 41 -4.75 3.69 3.08
CA LEU A 41 -4.73 5.09 3.51
C LEU A 41 -3.41 5.78 3.16
N MET A 42 -2.27 5.11 3.31
CA MET A 42 -0.96 5.66 2.93
C MET A 42 -0.83 5.86 1.42
N SER A 43 -1.26 4.89 0.62
CA SER A 43 -1.33 5.02 -0.85
C SER A 43 -2.30 6.13 -1.27
N GLY A 44 -3.42 6.24 -0.58
CA GLY A 44 -4.36 7.33 -0.74
C GLY A 44 -3.78 8.71 -0.47
N ALA A 45 -3.05 8.85 0.63
CA ALA A 45 -2.37 10.10 0.98
C ALA A 45 -1.36 10.49 -0.12
N ALA A 46 -0.63 9.53 -0.69
CA ALA A 46 0.22 9.77 -1.85
C ALA A 46 -0.56 10.30 -3.06
N GLY A 47 -1.73 9.72 -3.36
CA GLY A 47 -2.62 10.20 -4.43
C GLY A 47 -3.16 11.62 -4.18
N ALA A 48 -3.49 11.94 -2.93
CA ALA A 48 -3.95 13.27 -2.54
C ALA A 48 -2.85 14.33 -2.68
N VAL A 49 -1.60 14.00 -2.34
CA VAL A 49 -0.44 14.88 -2.53
C VAL A 49 -0.24 15.20 -4.01
N GLU A 50 -0.47 14.24 -4.90
CA GLU A 50 -0.35 14.48 -6.35
C GLU A 50 -1.43 15.44 -6.85
N ALA A 51 -2.67 15.29 -6.40
CA ALA A 51 -3.74 16.24 -6.72
C ALA A 51 -3.45 17.65 -6.17
N LEU A 52 -2.92 17.74 -4.95
CA LEU A 52 -2.50 19.01 -4.34
C LEU A 52 -1.36 19.66 -5.11
N THR A 53 -0.46 18.86 -5.69
CA THR A 53 0.64 19.34 -6.54
C THR A 53 0.08 20.10 -7.76
N ALA A 54 -0.95 19.56 -8.41
CA ALA A 54 -1.60 20.22 -9.54
C ALA A 54 -2.25 21.56 -9.14
N LYS A 55 -2.94 21.61 -8.00
CA LYS A 55 -3.53 22.86 -7.47
C LYS A 55 -2.48 23.90 -7.12
N LEU A 56 -1.40 23.50 -6.44
CA LEU A 56 -0.30 24.41 -6.09
C LEU A 56 0.38 24.97 -7.33
N LEU A 57 0.56 24.17 -8.38
CA LEU A 57 1.10 24.65 -9.65
C LEU A 57 0.20 25.72 -10.26
N GLY A 58 -1.13 25.50 -10.30
CA GLY A 58 -2.10 26.49 -10.76
C GLY A 58 -2.01 27.80 -9.97
N TYR A 59 -2.02 27.70 -8.63
CA TYR A 59 -1.89 28.86 -7.75
C TYR A 59 -0.61 29.68 -7.99
N VAL A 60 0.51 29.00 -8.25
CA VAL A 60 1.79 29.65 -8.54
C VAL A 60 1.74 30.36 -9.89
N ILE A 61 1.15 29.74 -10.91
CA ILE A 61 0.96 30.36 -12.23
C ILE A 61 0.12 31.63 -12.10
N ASP A 62 -1.01 31.55 -11.40
CA ASP A 62 -1.92 32.69 -11.21
C ASP A 62 -1.23 33.85 -10.49
N LEU A 63 -0.41 33.56 -9.47
CA LEU A 63 0.37 34.57 -8.76
C LEU A 63 1.42 35.24 -9.65
N VAL A 64 2.09 34.49 -10.51
CA VAL A 64 3.09 35.01 -11.44
C VAL A 64 2.44 35.91 -12.49
N VAL A 65 1.28 35.52 -13.01
CA VAL A 65 0.54 36.30 -14.02
C VAL A 65 -0.05 37.59 -13.41
N ALA A 66 -0.52 37.55 -12.17
CA ALA A 66 -1.18 38.69 -11.52
C ALA A 66 -0.22 39.73 -10.90
N THR A 67 1.08 39.43 -10.75
CA THR A 67 2.02 40.30 -10.01
C THR A 67 2.92 41.09 -10.96
N PRO A 68 2.90 42.44 -10.93
CA PRO A 68 3.84 43.28 -11.67
C PRO A 68 5.30 43.08 -11.19
N PRO A 69 6.32 43.28 -12.05
CA PRO A 69 7.73 43.02 -11.72
C PRO A 69 8.25 43.69 -10.44
N ALA A 70 7.70 44.86 -10.09
CA ALA A 70 8.09 45.62 -8.91
C ALA A 70 7.56 45.06 -7.57
N GLY A 71 6.48 44.27 -7.59
CA GLY A 71 5.87 43.68 -6.39
C GLY A 71 6.30 42.23 -6.11
N PHE A 72 7.01 41.61 -7.05
CA PHE A 72 7.41 40.21 -6.94
C PHE A 72 8.49 39.98 -5.88
N THR A 73 9.40 40.93 -5.67
CA THR A 73 10.53 40.83 -4.72
C THR A 73 10.10 40.73 -3.26
N SER A 74 8.95 41.32 -2.86
CA SER A 74 8.46 41.26 -1.49
C SER A 74 7.65 40.00 -1.18
N ARG A 75 7.01 39.39 -2.19
CA ARG A 75 6.25 38.14 -2.08
C ARG A 75 7.03 36.88 -2.49
N ALA A 76 8.11 37.03 -3.24
CA ALA A 76 8.98 35.93 -3.65
C ALA A 76 9.44 35.02 -2.50
N PRO A 77 9.97 35.52 -1.36
CA PRO A 77 10.58 34.64 -0.37
C PRO A 77 9.59 33.69 0.31
N TRP A 78 8.34 34.13 0.58
CA TRP A 78 7.34 33.24 1.18
C TRP A 78 6.86 32.17 0.18
N LEU A 79 6.70 32.54 -1.10
CA LEU A 79 6.25 31.62 -2.14
C LEU A 79 7.33 30.56 -2.41
N PHE A 80 8.59 30.96 -2.46
CA PHE A 80 9.72 30.03 -2.57
C PHE A 80 9.84 29.13 -1.33
N ALA A 81 9.63 29.64 -0.13
CA ALA A 81 9.63 28.83 1.09
C ALA A 81 8.49 27.80 1.08
N LEU A 82 7.29 28.18 0.64
CA LEU A 82 6.14 27.28 0.49
C LEU A 82 6.42 26.18 -0.55
N LEU A 83 6.89 26.57 -1.74
CA LEU A 83 7.25 25.66 -2.83
C LEU A 83 8.34 24.68 -2.42
N PHE A 84 9.42 25.19 -1.81
CA PHE A 84 10.51 24.37 -1.31
C PHE A 84 10.02 23.40 -0.23
N GLY A 85 9.28 23.89 0.77
CA GLY A 85 8.72 23.07 1.82
C GLY A 85 7.79 21.97 1.29
N PHE A 86 6.97 22.28 0.30
CA PHE A 86 6.07 21.29 -0.30
C PHE A 86 6.80 20.27 -1.17
N PHE A 87 7.56 20.72 -2.18
CA PHE A 87 8.14 19.86 -3.20
C PHE A 87 9.39 19.11 -2.74
N VAL A 88 10.20 19.71 -1.86
CA VAL A 88 11.48 19.15 -1.42
C VAL A 88 11.34 18.39 -0.10
N LEU A 89 10.45 18.81 0.79
CA LEU A 89 10.28 18.17 2.10
C LEU A 89 9.02 17.32 2.17
N LEU A 90 7.84 17.94 2.05
CA LEU A 90 6.57 17.27 2.35
C LEU A 90 6.25 16.15 1.35
N ARG A 91 6.37 16.41 0.05
CA ARG A 91 6.05 15.43 -0.99
C ARG A 91 6.98 14.21 -0.93
N PRO A 92 8.32 14.35 -0.91
CA PRO A 92 9.21 13.19 -0.76
C PRO A 92 9.02 12.46 0.57
N ALA A 93 8.73 13.18 1.66
CA ALA A 93 8.47 12.54 2.96
C ALA A 93 7.21 11.67 2.91
N LEU A 94 6.10 12.18 2.39
CA LEU A 94 4.84 11.42 2.33
C LEU A 94 4.93 10.23 1.37
N LEU A 95 5.51 10.42 0.18
CA LEU A 95 5.74 9.33 -0.77
C LEU A 95 6.75 8.31 -0.23
N GLY A 96 7.81 8.77 0.42
CA GLY A 96 8.85 7.92 1.01
C GLY A 96 8.33 7.09 2.18
N ILE A 97 7.58 7.68 3.09
CA ILE A 97 6.95 6.97 4.22
C ILE A 97 5.96 5.93 3.69
N GLY A 98 5.12 6.30 2.72
CA GLY A 98 4.19 5.37 2.09
C GLY A 98 4.91 4.20 1.41
N SER A 99 5.98 4.48 0.68
CA SER A 99 6.78 3.46 -0.01
C SER A 99 7.49 2.53 0.98
N TYR A 100 8.07 3.10 2.03
CA TYR A 100 8.73 2.36 3.10
C TYR A 100 7.76 1.42 3.81
N PHE A 101 6.58 1.92 4.19
CA PHE A 101 5.55 1.12 4.83
C PHE A 101 5.15 -0.06 3.94
N ASN A 102 4.92 0.16 2.65
CA ASN A 102 4.52 -0.89 1.74
C ASN A 102 5.61 -1.96 1.54
N GLN A 103 6.86 -1.54 1.32
CA GLN A 103 7.95 -2.47 0.99
C GLN A 103 8.49 -3.22 2.22
N TYR A 104 8.58 -2.57 3.38
CA TYR A 104 9.22 -3.15 4.56
C TYR A 104 8.23 -3.69 5.59
N ILE A 105 7.03 -3.11 5.68
CA ILE A 105 6.05 -3.49 6.70
C ILE A 105 4.97 -4.37 6.08
N LEU A 106 4.25 -3.89 5.06
CA LEU A 106 3.13 -4.64 4.51
C LEU A 106 3.58 -5.92 3.80
N GLY A 107 4.45 -5.82 2.80
CA GLY A 107 4.82 -6.95 1.93
C GLY A 107 5.32 -8.18 2.71
N PRO A 108 6.45 -8.08 3.45
CA PRO A 108 7.02 -9.22 4.15
C PRO A 108 6.09 -9.83 5.21
N ASN A 109 5.39 -9.00 5.99
CA ASN A 109 4.48 -9.50 7.02
C ASN A 109 3.25 -10.20 6.41
N LEU A 110 2.73 -9.69 5.29
CA LEU A 110 1.61 -10.30 4.60
C LEU A 110 2.00 -11.65 3.97
N ALA A 111 3.15 -11.72 3.32
CA ALA A 111 3.69 -12.95 2.76
C ALA A 111 3.98 -14.00 3.85
N ALA A 112 4.53 -13.58 5.00
CA ALA A 112 4.74 -14.49 6.12
C ALA A 112 3.42 -15.02 6.70
N ALA A 113 2.41 -14.16 6.84
CA ALA A 113 1.09 -14.54 7.34
C ALA A 113 0.40 -15.54 6.41
N VAL A 114 0.41 -15.29 5.10
CA VAL A 114 -0.20 -16.17 4.08
C VAL A 114 0.54 -17.51 4.03
N LEU A 115 1.87 -17.50 4.00
CA LEU A 115 2.68 -18.71 4.01
C LEU A 115 2.37 -19.56 5.24
N SER A 116 2.34 -18.95 6.43
CA SER A 116 2.05 -19.68 7.68
C SER A 116 0.68 -20.39 7.64
N ARG A 117 -0.34 -19.76 7.03
CA ARG A 117 -1.67 -20.35 6.86
C ARG A 117 -1.64 -21.53 5.90
N ILE A 118 -1.00 -21.37 4.74
CA ILE A 118 -0.90 -22.43 3.72
C ILE A 118 -0.11 -23.61 4.29
N SER A 119 1.04 -23.37 4.91
CA SER A 119 1.86 -24.43 5.49
C SER A 119 1.13 -25.17 6.61
N ARG A 120 0.42 -24.47 7.51
CA ARG A 120 -0.42 -25.11 8.54
C ARG A 120 -1.50 -26.02 7.94
N TRP A 121 -2.16 -25.58 6.87
CA TRP A 121 -3.14 -26.42 6.17
C TRP A 121 -2.49 -27.63 5.51
N THR A 122 -1.33 -27.45 4.85
CA THR A 122 -0.65 -28.53 4.15
C THR A 122 -0.13 -29.63 5.09
N LEU A 123 0.32 -29.26 6.30
CA LEU A 123 0.74 -30.24 7.32
C LEU A 123 -0.38 -31.18 7.80
N GLY A 124 -1.64 -30.87 7.49
CA GLY A 124 -2.78 -31.73 7.78
C GLY A 124 -3.01 -32.88 6.78
N HIS A 125 -2.22 -32.99 5.71
CA HIS A 125 -2.35 -34.07 4.72
C HIS A 125 -1.65 -35.38 5.14
N SER A 126 -2.05 -36.49 4.51
CA SER A 126 -1.47 -37.82 4.75
C SER A 126 -0.01 -37.91 4.27
N VAL A 127 0.75 -38.86 4.81
CA VAL A 127 2.13 -39.13 4.37
C VAL A 127 2.18 -39.49 2.88
N GLU A 128 1.20 -40.26 2.41
CA GLU A 128 1.07 -40.64 0.99
C GLU A 128 0.97 -39.42 0.05
N PHE A 129 0.41 -38.29 0.50
CA PHE A 129 0.41 -37.05 -0.28
C PHE A 129 1.82 -36.48 -0.46
N PHE A 130 2.66 -36.53 0.57
CA PHE A 130 4.06 -36.07 0.53
C PHE A 130 4.99 -37.04 -0.21
N ASP A 131 4.64 -38.33 -0.24
CA ASP A 131 5.34 -39.33 -1.05
C ASP A 131 5.03 -39.16 -2.55
N ASN A 132 3.78 -38.82 -2.89
CA ASN A 132 3.35 -38.59 -4.27
C ASN A 132 3.81 -37.23 -4.85
N ASP A 133 3.95 -36.20 -4.00
CA ASP A 133 4.47 -34.89 -4.38
C ASP A 133 5.57 -34.48 -3.39
N PHE A 134 6.83 -34.52 -3.84
CA PHE A 134 7.99 -34.22 -3.00
C PHE A 134 7.81 -32.91 -2.22
N ALA A 135 8.13 -32.96 -0.92
CA ALA A 135 8.01 -31.82 0.00
C ALA A 135 8.68 -30.54 -0.52
N GLY A 136 9.81 -30.64 -1.23
CA GLY A 136 10.48 -29.50 -1.84
C GLY A 136 9.64 -28.80 -2.91
N ARG A 137 8.94 -29.55 -3.77
CA ARG A 137 8.06 -28.97 -4.81
C ARG A 137 6.83 -28.34 -4.19
N ILE A 138 6.27 -28.97 -3.15
CA ILE A 138 5.15 -28.40 -2.38
C ILE A 138 5.58 -27.08 -1.73
N ALA A 139 6.71 -27.05 -1.03
CA ALA A 139 7.22 -25.84 -0.37
C ALA A 139 7.44 -24.69 -1.36
N GLN A 140 7.98 -24.98 -2.55
CA GLN A 140 8.13 -23.98 -3.61
C GLN A 140 6.79 -23.42 -4.09
N LYS A 141 5.78 -24.28 -4.31
CA LYS A 141 4.42 -23.82 -4.66
C LYS A 141 3.83 -22.92 -3.56
N GLN A 142 4.03 -23.25 -2.29
CA GLN A 142 3.55 -22.43 -1.17
C GLN A 142 4.20 -21.05 -1.14
N LEU A 143 5.53 -21.00 -1.28
CA LEU A 143 6.28 -19.74 -1.33
C LEU A 143 5.85 -18.88 -2.52
N GLN A 144 5.71 -19.48 -3.71
CA GLN A 144 5.28 -18.78 -4.91
C GLN A 144 3.87 -18.20 -4.73
N VAL A 145 2.92 -19.00 -4.25
CA VAL A 145 1.54 -18.53 -4.00
C VAL A 145 1.52 -17.41 -2.98
N SER A 146 2.30 -17.53 -1.90
CA SER A 146 2.34 -16.49 -0.86
C SER A 146 2.87 -15.16 -1.38
N ASN A 147 3.98 -15.20 -2.12
CA ASN A 147 4.60 -14.01 -2.69
C ASN A 147 3.72 -13.37 -3.75
N SER A 148 3.20 -14.15 -4.71
CA SER A 148 2.34 -13.64 -5.78
C SER A 148 1.02 -13.08 -5.25
N LEU A 149 0.41 -13.72 -4.25
CA LEU A 149 -0.80 -13.19 -3.61
C LEU A 149 -0.53 -11.82 -2.97
N THR A 150 0.59 -11.73 -2.25
CA THR A 150 1.01 -10.51 -1.57
C THR A 150 1.28 -9.38 -2.56
N GLU A 151 2.00 -9.67 -3.64
CA GLU A 151 2.29 -8.72 -4.71
C GLU A 151 1.00 -8.16 -5.33
N VAL A 152 0.05 -9.04 -5.68
CA VAL A 152 -1.26 -8.62 -6.22
C VAL A 152 -2.00 -7.70 -5.24
N VAL A 153 -1.96 -8.00 -3.93
CA VAL A 153 -2.61 -7.17 -2.91
C VAL A 153 -1.94 -5.79 -2.82
N VAL A 154 -0.61 -5.76 -2.70
CA VAL A 154 0.16 -4.51 -2.57
C VAL A 154 -0.01 -3.65 -3.81
N GLU A 155 0.08 -4.22 -5.00
CA GLU A 155 -0.05 -3.50 -6.27
C GLU A 155 -1.49 -3.01 -6.48
N SER A 156 -2.49 -3.81 -6.13
CA SER A 156 -3.89 -3.39 -6.17
C SER A 156 -4.14 -2.21 -5.24
N ILE A 157 -3.61 -2.24 -4.01
CA ILE A 157 -3.72 -1.13 -3.07
C ILE A 157 -3.05 0.12 -3.66
N ASN A 158 -1.79 -0.02 -4.09
CA ASN A 158 -1.01 1.11 -4.59
C ASN A 158 -1.58 1.73 -5.86
N THR A 159 -2.21 0.94 -6.72
CA THR A 159 -2.77 1.44 -7.98
C THR A 159 -4.19 1.94 -7.79
N VAL A 160 -5.06 1.13 -7.17
CA VAL A 160 -6.50 1.44 -7.06
C VAL A 160 -6.75 2.53 -6.03
N ALA A 161 -6.15 2.44 -4.83
CA ALA A 161 -6.39 3.46 -3.80
C ALA A 161 -5.81 4.81 -4.22
N PHE A 162 -4.59 4.81 -4.77
CA PHE A 162 -3.97 6.01 -5.35
C PHE A 162 -4.83 6.61 -6.47
N ALA A 163 -5.28 5.82 -7.44
CA ALA A 163 -6.07 6.32 -8.56
C ALA A 163 -7.44 6.87 -8.10
N LEU A 164 -8.14 6.16 -7.23
CA LEU A 164 -9.44 6.60 -6.71
C LEU A 164 -9.29 7.91 -5.91
N ILE A 165 -8.31 7.98 -5.01
CA ILE A 165 -8.12 9.15 -4.15
C ILE A 165 -7.57 10.32 -4.95
N SER A 166 -6.69 10.12 -5.91
CA SER A 166 -6.22 11.20 -6.79
C SER A 166 -7.36 11.79 -7.62
N VAL A 167 -8.26 10.96 -8.17
CA VAL A 167 -9.46 11.42 -8.89
C VAL A 167 -10.40 12.20 -7.96
N VAL A 168 -10.75 11.63 -6.79
CA VAL A 168 -11.64 12.30 -5.83
C VAL A 168 -11.03 13.61 -5.34
N ALA A 169 -9.75 13.62 -4.97
CA ALA A 169 -9.05 14.82 -4.54
C ALA A 169 -9.02 15.86 -5.67
N SER A 170 -8.76 15.46 -6.91
CA SER A 170 -8.77 16.40 -8.05
C SER A 170 -10.15 17.01 -8.25
N LEU A 171 -11.22 16.21 -8.19
CA LEU A 171 -12.60 16.70 -8.29
C LEU A 171 -12.94 17.71 -7.18
N VAL A 172 -12.55 17.42 -5.94
CA VAL A 172 -12.78 18.32 -4.79
C VAL A 172 -11.93 19.60 -4.87
N LEU A 173 -10.76 19.54 -5.51
CA LEU A 173 -9.87 20.70 -5.63
C LEU A 173 -10.23 21.62 -6.81
N VAL A 174 -10.86 21.07 -7.84
CA VAL A 174 -11.29 21.77 -9.07
C VAL A 174 -12.75 22.27 -8.96
N GLY A 175 -13.62 21.52 -8.28
CA GLY A 175 -15.00 21.93 -7.98
C GLY A 175 -15.08 22.94 -6.86
#